data_AF-A0ABD0RG26-F1
#
_entry.id   AF-A0ABD0RG26-F1
#
_cell.length_a   1.000
_cell.length_b   1.000
_cell.length_c   1.000
_cell.angle_alpha   90.00
_cell.angle_beta   90.00
_cell.angle_gamma   90.00
#
_symmetry.space_group_name_H-M   'P 1'
#
loop_
_entity.id
_entity.type
_entity.pdbx_description
1 polymer ?
#
loop_
_entity_poly.entity_id
_entity_poly.type
_entity_poly.pdbx_seq_one_letter_code
_entity_poly.pdbx_strand_id
1 'polypeptide(L)' 'VAGMLVYYILSDGKHPFGDIKDREENIKKGQHSLEDLQDIAAKDLIERMINKEPAKRLTIDE' A
#
# COMPACT_ATOMS: atom_id res chain seq x y z
N VAL A 1 -3.22 3.59 7.97
CA VAL A 1 -2.53 4.78 7.44
C VAL A 1 -1.05 4.53 7.20
N ALA A 2 -0.35 3.84 8.11
CA ALA A 2 1.10 3.60 8.01
C ALA A 2 1.59 2.96 6.70
N GLY A 3 0.90 1.95 6.14
CA GLY A 3 1.37 1.25 4.93
C GLY A 3 1.53 2.13 3.68
N MET A 4 0.66 3.13 3.51
CA MET A 4 0.74 4.06 2.37
C MET A 4 1.96 4.99 2.50
N LEU A 5 2.26 5.44 3.73
CA LEU A 5 3.41 6.29 4.01
C LEU A 5 4.72 5.53 3.83
N VAL A 6 4.77 4.27 4.27
CA VAL A 6 5.93 3.40 4.07
C VAL A 6 6.22 3.21 2.58
N TYR A 7 5.18 2.95 1.76
CA TYR A 7 5.35 2.87 0.31
C TYR A 7 5.88 4.18 -0.27
N TYR A 8 5.32 5.31 0.13
CA TYR A 8 5.73 6.62 -0.37
C TYR A 8 7.22 6.90 -0.13
N ILE A 9 7.74 6.54 1.04
CA ILE A 9 9.15 6.70 1.38
C ILE A 9 10.03 5.76 0.55
N LEU A 10 9.63 4.49 0.39
CA LEU A 10 10.44 3.48 -0.29
C LEU A 10 10.39 3.55 -1.83
N SER A 11 9.35 4.19 -2.38
CA SER A 11 9.12 4.31 -3.83
C SER A 11 9.53 5.68 -4.39
N ASP A 12 10.24 6.49 -3.61
CA ASP A 12 10.68 7.84 -3.98
C ASP A 12 9.50 8.78 -4.32
N GLY A 13 8.45 8.73 -3.49
CA GLY A 13 7.29 9.62 -3.57
C GLY A 13 6.10 9.10 -4.38
N LYS A 14 6.12 7.83 -4.80
CA LYS A 14 4.98 7.21 -5.48
C LYS A 14 3.92 6.74 -4.49
N HIS A 15 2.75 6.42 -4.99
CA HIS A 15 1.63 5.97 -4.18
C HIS A 15 1.14 4.61 -4.66
N PRO A 16 0.82 3.67 -3.75
CA PRO A 16 0.49 2.30 -4.16
C PRO A 16 -0.80 2.19 -4.97
N PHE A 17 -1.66 3.22 -4.92
CA PHE A 17 -2.90 3.31 -5.70
C PHE A 17 -2.77 4.22 -6.94
N GLY A 18 -1.54 4.52 -7.36
CA GLY A 18 -1.26 5.35 -8.53
C GLY A 18 -1.49 6.85 -8.33
N ASP A 19 -1.64 7.53 -9.47
CA ASP A 19 -1.82 8.98 -9.57
C ASP A 19 -3.07 9.49 -8.86
N ILE A 20 -3.04 10.76 -8.48
CA ILE A 20 -4.08 11.41 -7.67
C ILE A 20 -5.47 11.31 -8.34
N LYS A 21 -5.53 11.30 -9.67
CA LYS A 21 -6.77 11.22 -10.46
C LYS A 21 -7.51 9.89 -10.27
N ASP A 22 -6.78 8.78 -10.28
CA ASP A 22 -7.34 7.42 -10.22
C ASP A 22 -7.25 6.81 -8.81
N ARG A 23 -6.48 7.43 -7.92
CA ARG A 23 -6.19 6.96 -6.56
C ARG A 23 -7.44 6.60 -5.76
N GLU A 24 -8.45 7.47 -5.77
CA GLU A 24 -9.68 7.25 -5.00
C GLU A 24 -10.48 6.05 -5.54
N GLU A 25 -10.54 5.92 -6.87
CA GLU A 25 -11.20 4.79 -7.51
C GLU A 25 -10.44 3.49 -7.24
N ASN A 26 -9.11 3.53 -7.34
CA ASN A 26 -8.22 2.43 -7.04
C ASN A 26 -8.34 1.97 -5.58
N ILE A 27 -8.45 2.90 -4.61
CA ILE A 27 -8.70 2.57 -3.19
C ILE A 27 -10.06 1.88 -3.04
N LYS A 28 -11.12 2.38 -3.68
CA LYS A 28 -12.47 1.78 -3.62
C LYS A 28 -12.47 0.38 -4.25
N LYS A 29 -11.79 0.21 -5.37
CA LYS A 29 -11.65 -1.10 -6.06
C LYS A 29 -10.72 -2.04 -5.28
N GLY A 30 -9.76 -1.50 -4.53
CA GLY A 30 -8.65 -2.24 -3.90
C GLY A 30 -7.50 -2.53 -4.87
N GLN A 31 -7.46 -1.84 -6.01
CA GLN A 31 -6.41 -1.98 -7.01
C GLN A 31 -5.18 -1.20 -6.56
N HIS A 32 -4.10 -1.90 -6.28
CA HIS A 32 -2.82 -1.29 -5.90
C HIS A 32 -1.70 -1.97 -6.69
N SER A 33 -0.66 -1.21 -7.00
CA SER A 33 0.59 -1.73 -7.55
C SER A 33 1.72 -1.37 -6.61
N LEU A 34 2.56 -2.37 -6.33
CA LEU A 34 3.79 -2.22 -5.54
C LEU A 34 5.04 -2.42 -6.40
N GLU A 35 4.91 -2.39 -7.73
CA GLU A 35 5.96 -2.73 -8.70
C GLU A 35 7.25 -1.92 -8.51
N ASP A 36 7.15 -0.69 -8.01
CA ASP A 36 8.29 0.21 -7.79
C ASP A 36 9.23 -0.25 -6.68
N LEU A 37 8.79 -1.16 -5.81
CA LEU A 37 9.62 -1.70 -4.73
C LEU A 37 10.41 -2.91 -5.25
N GLN A 38 11.74 -2.89 -5.09
CA GLN A 38 12.55 -4.08 -5.38
C GLN A 38 12.53 -5.10 -4.24
N ASP A 39 12.26 -4.62 -3.02
CA ASP A 39 12.31 -5.43 -1.81
C ASP A 39 11.02 -6.23 -1.61
N ILE A 40 11.16 -7.56 -1.65
CA ILE A 40 10.04 -8.51 -1.55
C ILE A 40 9.44 -8.50 -0.13
N ALA A 41 10.27 -8.32 0.90
CA ALA A 41 9.78 -8.28 2.29
C ALA A 41 9.00 -6.98 2.55
N ALA A 42 9.48 -5.86 2.02
CA ALA A 42 8.73 -4.59 2.08
C ALA A 42 7.40 -4.68 1.33
N LYS A 43 7.38 -5.31 0.16
CA LYS A 43 6.16 -5.56 -0.62
C LYS A 43 5.12 -6.35 0.18
N ASP A 44 5.51 -7.51 0.74
CA ASP A 44 4.61 -8.36 1.54
C ASP A 44 4.04 -7.58 2.74
N LEU A 45 4.90 -6.86 3.45
CA LEU A 45 4.48 -6.05 4.60
C LEU A 45 3.45 -4.99 4.21
N ILE A 46 3.75 -4.21 3.16
CA ILE A 46 2.87 -3.12 2.72
C ILE A 46 1.54 -3.68 2.21
N GLU A 47 1.55 -4.77 1.44
CA GLU A 47 0.35 -5.45 0.93
C GLU A 47 -0.59 -5.84 2.08
N ARG A 48 -0.04 -6.41 3.15
CA ARG A 48 -0.80 -6.76 4.36
C ARG A 48 -1.30 -5.52 5.12
N MET A 49 -0.56 -4.40 5.09
CA MET A 49 -0.96 -3.14 5.75
C MET A 49 -2.02 -2.34 4.97
N ILE A 50 -2.06 -2.44 3.64
CA ILE A 50 -3.02 -1.69 2.79
C ILE A 50 -4.18 -2.56 2.32
N ASN A 51 -4.33 -3.77 2.88
CA ASN A 51 -5.38 -4.70 2.51
C ASN A 51 -6.77 -4.01 2.53
N LYS A 52 -7.56 -4.30 1.49
CA LYS A 52 -8.91 -3.78 1.30
C LYS A 52 -9.83 -4.21 2.43
N GLU A 53 -9.69 -5.45 2.88
CA GLU A 53 -10.46 -5.99 3.99
C GLU A 53 -9.85 -5.51 5.31
N PRO A 54 -10.55 -4.70 6.11
CA PRO A 54 -10.00 -4.13 7.33
C PRO A 54 -9.63 -5.20 8.36
N ALA A 55 -10.34 -6.34 8.38
CA ALA A 55 -10.04 -7.47 9.27
C ALA A 55 -8.77 -8.25 8.89
N LYS A 56 -8.32 -8.15 7.63
CA LYS A 56 -7.08 -8.78 7.15
C LYS A 56 -5.88 -7.83 7.23
N ARG A 57 -6.14 -6.56 7.57
CA ARG A 57 -5.09 -5.57 7.72
C ARG A 57 -4.21 -5.96 8.90
N LEU A 58 -2.90 -5.97 8.69
CA LEU A 58 -1.95 -6.24 9.75
C LEU A 58 -2.24 -5.33 10.95
N THR A 59 -2.62 -5.94 12.08
CA THR A 59 -2.73 -5.26 13.37
C THR A 59 -1.40 -5.44 14.10
N ILE A 60 -0.88 -4.36 14.67
CA ILE A 60 0.23 -4.48 15.60
C ILE A 60 -0.37 -5.02 16.89
N ASP A 61 -0.03 -6.27 17.23
CA ASP A 61 -0.22 -6.80 18.57
C ASP A 61 0.92 -6.21 19.40
N GLU A 62 0.60 -5.45 20.45
CA GLU A 62 1.59 -4.79 21.32
C GLU A 62 2.38 -5.77 22.18
#